data_AF-A0A268QUH1-F1
#
_entry.id   AF-A0A268QUH1-F1
#
_cell.length_a   1.000
_cell.length_b   1.000
_cell.length_c   1.000
_cell.angle_alpha   90.00
_cell.angle_beta   90.00
_cell.angle_gamma   90.00
#
_symmetry.space_group_name_H-M   'P 1'
#
loop_
_entity.id
_entity.type
_entity.pdbx_description
1 polymer ?
#
loop_
_entity_poly.entity_id
_entity_poly.type
_entity_poly.pdbx_seq_one_letter_code
_entity_poly.pdbx_strand_id
1 'polypeptide(L)' 'MAERSLELIVGMLAVSKTGAAYVPIEPDYPAQRISIMLEDSGSEWLLVHGSFH' A
#
# COMPACT_ATOMS: atom_id res chain seq x y z
N MET A 1 -5.64 1.20 8.52
CA MET A 1 -5.83 1.84 7.20
C MET A 1 -4.71 2.83 6.99
N ALA A 2 -4.25 3.12 5.77
CA ALA A 2 -3.67 4.45 5.59
C ALA A 2 -4.78 5.42 5.96
N GLU A 3 -4.63 6.15 7.07
CA GLU A 3 -5.62 7.14 7.47
C GLU A 3 -5.90 8.06 6.27
N ARG A 4 -7.12 8.59 6.15
CA ARG A 4 -7.41 9.57 5.10
C ARG A 4 -6.44 10.74 5.26
N SER A 5 -5.41 10.75 4.42
CA SER A 5 -4.29 11.67 4.48
C SER A 5 -3.96 12.18 3.09
N LEU A 6 -3.28 13.33 3.05
CA LEU A 6 -2.82 13.90 1.78
C LEU A 6 -1.81 12.95 1.11
N GLU A 7 -0.94 12.34 1.91
CA GLU A 7 0.08 11.40 1.50
C GLU A 7 -0.52 10.17 0.80
N LEU A 8 -1.66 9.66 1.29
CA LEU A 8 -2.37 8.58 0.63
C LEU A 8 -2.88 9.00 -0.76
N ILE A 9 -3.47 10.18 -0.88
CA ILE A 9 -3.95 10.71 -2.17
C ILE A 9 -2.78 10.91 -3.14
N VAL A 10 -1.67 11.48 -2.66
CA VAL A 10 -0.45 11.66 -3.45
C VAL A 10 0.11 10.32 -3.92
N GLY A 11 0.18 9.32 -3.04
CA GLY A 11 0.66 7.98 -3.39
C GLY A 11 -0.20 7.32 -4.46
N MET A 12 -1.52 7.34 -4.32
CA MET A 12 -2.44 6.79 -5.33
C MET A 12 -2.28 7.48 -6.69
N LEU A 13 -2.21 8.82 -6.71
CA LEU A 13 -2.01 9.58 -7.94
C LEU A 13 -0.64 9.34 -8.57
N ALA A 14 0.41 9.17 -7.76
CA ALA A 14 1.75 8.87 -8.24
C ALA A 14 1.79 7.51 -8.97
N VAL A 15 1.15 6.48 -8.39
CA VAL A 15 1.01 5.16 -9.04
C VAL A 15 0.21 5.27 -10.34
N SER A 16 -0.92 5.98 -10.33
CA SER A 16 -1.71 6.18 -11.56
C SER A 16 -0.94 6.94 -12.64
N LYS A 17 -0.09 7.90 -12.25
CA LYS A 17 0.70 8.70 -13.18
C LYS A 17 1.77 7.88 -13.92
N THR A 18 2.26 6.78 -13.34
CA THR A 18 3.21 5.88 -14.01
C THR A 18 2.52 4.83 -14.89
N GLY A 19 1.18 4.72 -14.82
CA GLY A 19 0.41 3.65 -15.45
C GLY A 19 0.47 2.32 -14.68
N ALA A 20 1.02 2.32 -13.47
CA ALA A 20 1.03 1.14 -12.60
C ALA A 20 -0.31 0.99 -11.85
N ALA A 21 -0.49 -0.17 -11.21
CA ALA A 21 -1.60 -0.46 -10.33
C ALA A 21 -1.11 -0.60 -8.88
N TYR A 22 -2.01 -0.40 -7.91
CA TYR A 22 -1.73 -0.65 -6.50
C TYR A 22 -2.81 -1.57 -5.91
N VAL A 23 -2.42 -2.35 -4.90
CA VAL A 23 -3.31 -3.17 -4.08
C VAL A 23 -3.38 -2.54 -2.69
N PRO A 24 -4.54 -2.04 -2.24
CA PRO A 24 -4.67 -1.53 -0.89
C PRO A 24 -4.62 -2.69 0.12
N ILE A 25 -3.76 -2.56 1.13
CA ILE A 25 -3.64 -3.52 2.23
C ILE A 25 -4.08 -2.85 3.53
N GLU A 26 -4.96 -3.53 4.27
CA GLU A 26 -5.41 -3.09 5.58
C GLU A 26 -4.43 -3.59 6.66
N PRO A 27 -3.73 -2.72 7.41
CA PRO A 27 -2.75 -3.12 8.42
C PRO A 27 -3.33 -3.96 9.56
N ASP A 28 -4.63 -3.78 9.84
CA ASP A 28 -5.34 -4.51 10.91
C ASP A 28 -5.72 -5.95 10.50
N TYR A 29 -5.38 -6.36 9.27
CA TYR A 29 -5.51 -7.75 8.87
C TYR A 29 -4.49 -8.64 9.60
N PRO A 30 -4.85 -9.92 9.88
CA PRO A 30 -3.89 -10.86 10.42
C PRO A 30 -2.63 -10.93 9.57
N ALA A 31 -1.46 -11.00 10.20
CA ALA A 31 -0.16 -10.97 9.50
C ALA A 31 -0.07 -11.99 8.35
N GLN A 32 -0.61 -13.19 8.55
CA GLN A 32 -0.62 -14.23 7.53
C GLN A 32 -1.45 -13.86 6.28
N ARG A 33 -2.53 -13.08 6.45
CA ARG A 33 -3.31 -12.56 5.32
C ARG A 33 -2.52 -11.51 4.55
N ILE A 34 -1.80 -10.65 5.25
CA ILE A 34 -0.93 -9.64 4.63
C ILE A 34 0.18 -10.35 3.83
N SER A 35 0.83 -11.37 4.40
CA SER A 35 1.85 -12.16 3.69
C SER A 35 1.32 -12.75 2.37
N ILE A 36 0.13 -13.36 2.40
CA ILE A 36 -0.49 -13.92 1.18
C ILE A 36 -0.77 -12.83 0.15
N MET A 37 -1.30 -11.67 0.57
CA MET A 37 -1.56 -10.56 -0.35
C MET A 37 -0.28 -10.01 -0.98
N LEU A 38 0.81 -9.93 -0.22
CA LEU A 38 2.11 -9.48 -0.73
C LEU A 38 2.67 -10.48 -1.75
N GLU A 39 2.67 -11.77 -1.43
CA GLU A 39 3.13 -12.83 -2.34
C GLU A 39 2.31 -12.87 -3.63
N ASP A 40 0.98 -12.77 -3.54
CA ASP A 40 0.06 -12.85 -4.69
C ASP A 40 0.06 -11.57 -5.54
N SER A 41 0.37 -10.41 -4.95
CA SER A 41 0.33 -9.12 -5.67
C SER A 41 1.34 -9.01 -6.82
N GLY A 42 2.41 -9.81 -6.78
CA GLY A 42 3.55 -9.66 -7.69
C GLY A 42 4.21 -8.28 -7.64
N SER A 43 3.94 -7.49 -6.60
CA SER A 43 4.47 -6.13 -6.47
C SER A 43 5.93 -6.15 -6.03
N GLU A 44 6.78 -5.44 -6.74
CA GLU A 44 8.18 -5.20 -6.33
C GLU A 44 8.30 -4.11 -5.26
N TRP A 45 7.25 -3.32 -5.08
CA TRP A 45 7.27 -2.12 -4.23
C TRP A 45 6.15 -2.14 -3.21
N LEU A 46 6.47 -1.68 -1.99
CA LEU A 46 5.51 -1.47 -0.92
C LEU A 46 5.54 0.00 -0.49
N LEU A 47 4.39 0.66 -0.60
CA LEU A 47 4.20 2.01 -0.08
C LEU A 47 3.60 1.92 1.32
N VAL A 48 4.31 2.46 2.31
CA VAL A 48 3.86 2.50 3.71
C VAL A 48 3.73 3.95 4.18
N HIS A 49 2.74 4.19 5.03
CA HIS A 49 2.55 5.44 5.73
C HIS A 49 2.79 5.20 7.22
N GLY A 50 3.75 5.91 7.79
CA GLY A 50 4.09 5.86 9.21
C GLY A 50 5.28 6.76 9.52
N SER A 51 5.31 7.30 10.73
CA SER A 51 6.48 8.01 11.25
C SER A 51 7.58 6.98 11.50
N PHE A 52 8.63 6.95 10.69
CA PHE A 52 9.87 6.26 11.08
C PHE A 52 10.43 6.99 12.32
N HIS A 53 10.29 6.39 13.49
CA HIS A 53 11.15 6.67 14.65
C HIS A 53 12.18 5.56 14.76
#